data_AF-A0A183NJC0-F1
#
_entry.id   AF-A0A183NJC0-F1
#
_cell.length_a   1.000
_cell.length_b   1.000
_cell.length_c   1.000
_cell.angle_alpha   90.00
_cell.angle_beta   90.00
_cell.angle_gamma   90.00
#
_symmetry.space_group_name_H-M   'P 1'
#
loop_
_entity.id
_entity.type
_entity.pdbx_description
1 polymer ?
#
loop_
_entity_poly.entity_id
_entity_poly.type
_entity_poly.pdbx_seq_one_letter_code
_entity_poly.pdbx_strand_id
1 'polypeptide(L)' 'MFISQESTLNQLVFLENAAKSELIASCTDRIKVTNNHFSILSSTRCRICRRRIGNSAFVRQPTSDELEHYGCCQDLIRKK' A
#
# COMPACT_ATOMS: atom_id res chain seq x y z
N MET A 1 -40.25 24.02 -19.68
CA MET A 1 -39.81 23.36 -18.43
C MET A 1 -38.97 22.09 -18.67
N PHE A 2 -38.95 21.53 -19.89
CA PHE A 2 -38.17 20.32 -20.22
C PHE A 2 -36.64 20.55 -20.33
N ILE A 3 -36.22 21.68 -20.89
CA ILE A 3 -34.79 22.00 -21.13
C ILE A 3 -33.99 22.10 -19.82
N SER A 4 -34.59 22.67 -18.77
CA SER A 4 -33.97 22.79 -17.44
C SER A 4 -33.82 21.44 -16.74
N GLN A 5 -34.68 20.47 -17.06
CA GLN A 5 -34.62 19.13 -16.46
C GLN A 5 -33.52 18.29 -17.11
N GLU A 6 -33.37 18.39 -18.45
CA GLU A 6 -32.26 17.78 -19.20
C GLU A 6 -30.90 18.35 -18.80
N SER A 7 -30.79 19.68 -18.59
CA SER A 7 -29.53 20.29 -18.15
C SER A 7 -29.11 19.80 -16.76
N THR A 8 -30.08 19.61 -15.87
CA THR A 8 -29.85 19.13 -14.50
C THR A 8 -29.40 17.67 -14.51
N LEU A 9 -30.03 16.83 -15.33
CA LEU A 9 -29.61 15.43 -15.53
C LEU A 9 -28.18 15.34 -16.06
N ASN A 10 -27.83 16.14 -17.06
CA ASN A 10 -26.48 16.16 -17.62
C ASN A 10 -25.43 16.59 -16.59
N GLN A 11 -25.74 17.56 -15.73
CA GLN A 11 -24.86 17.98 -14.64
C GLN A 11 -24.68 16.87 -13.60
N LEU A 12 -25.74 16.15 -13.24
CA LEU A 12 -25.65 15.03 -12.29
C LEU A 12 -24.79 13.90 -12.84
N VAL A 13 -24.99 13.53 -14.11
CA VAL A 13 -24.17 12.50 -14.78
C VAL A 13 -22.70 12.93 -14.86
N PHE A 14 -22.43 14.20 -15.15
CA PHE A 14 -21.07 14.74 -15.14
C PHE A 14 -20.42 14.63 -13.75
N LEU A 15 -21.12 15.04 -12.70
CA LEU A 15 -20.61 14.97 -11.32
C LEU A 15 -20.39 13.52 -10.87
N GLU A 16 -21.28 12.60 -11.22
CA GLU A 16 -21.13 11.17 -10.92
C GLU A 16 -19.87 10.60 -11.59
N ASN A 17 -19.65 10.92 -12.86
CA ASN A 17 -18.47 10.47 -13.59
C ASN A 17 -17.18 11.09 -13.04
N ALA A 18 -17.21 12.36 -12.63
CA ALA A 18 -16.09 13.02 -11.97
C ALA A 18 -15.74 12.33 -10.64
N ALA A 19 -16.75 12.08 -9.79
CA ALA A 19 -16.56 11.40 -8.51
C ALA A 19 -16.02 9.97 -8.68
N LYS A 20 -16.54 9.20 -9.65
CA LYS A 20 -16.01 7.87 -9.99
C LYS A 20 -14.55 7.92 -10.42
N SER A 21 -14.20 8.89 -11.27
CA SER A 21 -12.83 9.07 -11.75
C SER A 21 -11.87 9.44 -10.62
N GLU A 22 -12.28 10.33 -9.72
CA GLU A 22 -11.48 10.72 -8.55
C GLU A 22 -11.29 9.55 -7.56
N LEU A 23 -12.33 8.75 -7.33
CA LEU A 23 -12.23 7.53 -6.51
C LEU A 23 -11.23 6.52 -7.10
N ILE A 24 -11.28 6.31 -8.41
CA ILE A 24 -10.33 5.43 -9.11
C ILE A 24 -8.92 5.99 -8.96
N ALA A 25 -8.72 7.29 -9.24
CA ALA A 25 -7.41 7.94 -9.11
C ALA A 25 -6.86 7.79 -7.69
N SER A 26 -7.66 8.11 -6.67
CA SER A 26 -7.31 7.97 -5.26
C SER A 26 -6.92 6.52 -4.90
N CYS A 27 -7.68 5.54 -5.37
CA CYS A 27 -7.34 4.13 -5.15
C CYS A 27 -6.03 3.74 -5.83
N THR A 28 -5.81 4.17 -7.08
CA THR A 28 -4.57 3.89 -7.80
C THR A 28 -3.35 4.54 -7.16
N ASP A 29 -3.48 5.78 -6.68
CA ASP A 29 -2.40 6.49 -6.01
C ASP A 29 -2.09 5.85 -4.66
N ARG A 30 -3.11 5.44 -3.92
CA ARG A 30 -2.91 4.64 -2.69
C ARG A 30 -2.15 3.35 -2.98
N ILE A 31 -2.52 2.62 -4.04
CA ILE A 31 -1.83 1.38 -4.44
C ILE A 31 -0.37 1.68 -4.83
N LYS A 32 -0.11 2.72 -5.62
CA LYS A 32 1.25 3.13 -6.00
C LYS A 32 2.10 3.47 -4.79
N VAL A 33 1.57 4.27 -3.86
CA VAL A 33 2.25 4.63 -2.61
C VAL A 33 2.56 3.35 -1.81
N THR A 34 1.58 2.48 -1.61
CA THR A 34 1.81 1.22 -0.87
C THR A 34 2.85 0.33 -1.57
N ASN A 35 2.73 0.10 -2.88
CA ASN A 35 3.65 -0.78 -3.61
C ASN A 35 5.09 -0.24 -3.63
N ASN A 36 5.27 1.08 -3.71
CA ASN A 36 6.58 1.71 -3.62
C ASN A 36 7.22 1.49 -2.24
N HIS A 37 6.43 1.48 -1.17
CA HIS A 37 6.94 1.22 0.19
C HIS A 37 7.13 -0.27 0.52
N PHE A 38 6.44 -1.18 -0.19
CA PHE A 38 6.51 -2.62 0.06
C PHE A 38 7.41 -3.41 -0.90
N SER A 39 8.13 -2.74 -1.80
CA SER A 39 9.04 -3.40 -2.74
C SER A 39 10.26 -3.99 -2.02
N ILE A 40 10.09 -5.18 -1.46
CA ILE A 40 11.19 -6.01 -0.95
C ILE A 40 11.90 -6.63 -2.15
N LEU A 41 13.13 -6.21 -2.39
CA LEU A 41 14.02 -6.89 -3.33
C LEU A 41 14.21 -8.35 -2.88
N SER A 42 14.32 -9.27 -3.84
CA SER A 42 14.59 -10.69 -3.57
C SER A 42 15.92 -10.92 -2.81
N SER A 43 16.82 -9.94 -2.85
CA SER A 43 18.09 -9.90 -2.11
C SER A 43 17.98 -9.32 -0.70
N THR A 44 16.84 -8.72 -0.33
CA THR A 44 16.66 -8.09 0.98
C THR A 44 16.80 -9.11 2.10
N ARG A 45 17.58 -8.75 3.11
CA ARG A 45 17.87 -9.59 4.28
C ARG A 45 17.33 -8.93 5.52
N CYS A 46 16.89 -9.76 6.46
CA CYS A 46 16.54 -9.30 7.79
C CYS A 46 17.77 -8.68 8.48
N ARG A 47 17.61 -7.49 9.07
CA ARG A 47 18.63 -6.80 9.85
C ARG A 47 19.22 -7.69 10.95
N ILE A 48 18.38 -8.44 11.65
CA ILE A 48 18.77 -9.22 12.83
C ILE A 48 19.39 -10.57 12.45
N CYS A 49 18.64 -11.47 11.79
CA CYS A 49 19.14 -12.83 11.51
C CYS A 49 19.96 -12.95 10.21
N ARG A 50 20.04 -11.88 9.41
CA ARG A 50 20.76 -11.82 8.11
C ARG A 50 20.27 -12.83 7.04
N ARG A 51 19.19 -13.58 7.30
CA ARG A 51 18.53 -14.44 6.31
C ARG A 51 17.70 -13.60 5.33
N ARG A 52 17.48 -14.11 4.12
CA ARG A 52 16.62 -13.46 3.11
C ARG A 52 15.19 -13.34 3.63
N ILE A 53 14.52 -12.23 3.34
CA ILE A 53 13.11 -12.03 3.69
C ILE A 53 12.20 -12.84 2.75
N GLY A 54 12.41 -12.71 1.44
CA GLY A 54 11.56 -13.39 0.45
C GLY A 54 10.08 -13.06 0.68
N ASN A 55 9.26 -14.09 0.85
CA ASN A 55 7.81 -13.97 1.12
C ASN A 55 7.46 -14.08 2.61
N SER A 56 8.45 -14.08 3.51
CA SER A 56 8.20 -14.20 4.95
C SER A 56 7.55 -12.93 5.48
N ALA A 57 6.70 -13.02 6.52
CA ALA A 57 6.20 -11.83 7.20
C ALA A 57 7.36 -10.97 7.73
N PHE A 58 7.28 -9.66 7.55
CA PHE A 58 8.31 -8.71 7.93
C PHE A 58 7.72 -7.43 8.53
N VAL A 59 8.55 -6.70 9.28
CA VAL A 59 8.29 -5.34 9.75
C VAL A 59 9.40 -4.42 9.26
N ARG A 60 9.03 -3.19 8.90
CA ARG A 60 9.96 -2.15 8.47
C ARG A 60 10.21 -1.22 9.65
N GLN A 61 11.48 -1.07 10.05
CA GLN A 61 11.85 -0.24 11.19
C GLN A 61 11.68 1.24 10.82
N PRO A 62 10.88 2.02 11.58
CA PRO A 62 10.54 3.40 11.19
C PRO A 62 11.75 4.34 11.19
N THR A 63 12.83 3.98 11.89
CA THR A 63 14.03 4.82 12.05
C THR A 63 15.13 4.54 11.05
N SER A 64 15.24 3.31 10.52
CA SER A 64 16.35 2.92 9.63
C SER A 64 15.92 2.44 8.26
N ASP A 65 14.62 2.34 8.00
CA ASP A 65 14.03 1.73 6.78
C ASP A 65 14.48 0.27 6.55
N GLU A 66 15.20 -0.32 7.52
CA GLU A 66 15.64 -1.70 7.48
C GLU A 66 14.47 -2.63 7.77
N LEU A 67 14.56 -3.83 7.23
CA LEU A 67 13.50 -4.83 7.33
C LEU A 67 13.91 -5.96 8.28
N GLU A 68 12.94 -6.42 9.06
CA GLU A 68 13.11 -7.49 10.03
C GLU A 68 12.02 -8.55 9.85
N HIS A 69 12.32 -9.83 10.05
CA HIS A 69 11.25 -10.84 10.06
C HIS A 69 10.32 -10.58 11.24
N TYR A 70 9.02 -10.81 11.03
CA TYR A 70 8.08 -10.77 12.13
C TYR A 70 8.40 -11.91 13.11
N GLY A 71 8.64 -11.59 14.39
CA GLY A 71 9.09 -12.57 15.38
C GLY A 71 10.56 -13.03 15.21
N CYS A 72 11.35 -12.36 14.37
CA CYS A 72 12.78 -12.60 14.31
C CYS A 72 13.35 -12.43 15.72
N CYS A 73 13.95 -13.50 16.27
CA CYS A 73 14.59 -13.61 17.60
C CYS A 73 13.87 -14.40 18.69
N GLN A 74 12.63 -14.89 18.52
CA GLN A 74 12.11 -15.84 19.51
C GLN A 74 12.98 -17.12 19.60
N ASP A 75 13.59 -17.53 18.48
CA ASP A 75 14.48 -18.70 18.43
C ASP A 75 15.93 -18.42 18.85
N LEU A 76 16.38 -17.15 18.83
CA LEU A 76 17.73 -16.78 19.29
C LEU A 76 17.77 -16.59 20.81
N ILE A 77 16.65 -16.16 21.42
CA ILE A 77 16.54 -15.96 22.87
C ILE A 77 16.36 -17.30 23.63
N ARG A 78 15.84 -18.34 22.96
CA ARG A 78 15.65 -19.68 23.56
C ARG A 78 16.91 -20.55 23.64
N LYS A 79 18.07 -20.05 23.21
CA LYS A 79 19.37 -20.71 23.41
C LYS A 79 20.21 -19.94 24.42
N LYS A 80 19.86 -20.07 25.70
CA LYS A 80 20.76 -19.77 26.80
C LYS A 80 20.55 -20.79 27.91
#